data_AF-A0A2G7LY64-F1
#
_entry.id   AF-A0A2G7LY64-F1
#
_cell.length_a   1.000
_cell.length_b   1.000
_cell.length_c   1.000
_cell.angle_alpha   90.00
_cell.angle_beta   90.00
_cell.angle_gamma   90.00
#
_symmetry.space_group_name_H-M   'P 1'
#
loop_
_entity.id
_entity.type
_entity.pdbx_description
1 polymer ?
#
loop_
_entity_poly.entity_id
_entity_poly.type
_entity_poly.pdbx_seq_one_letter_code
_entity_poly.pdbx_strand_id
1 'polypeptide(L)'
;MNHLEFRSKAKIGDVVWICDYRYNDVDNKAIRHIPPKKVVVISNEDLPKNKKVYYSDFHFREVKGNEKLSSAVIAPYDNTGYRAYAGVSLSIFRTKEGCVNHYLKQCLDNLKQFEEAKVKKNTYYNTKIDEINQEITELL
;
A
#
# COMPACT_ATOMS: atom_id res chain seq x y z
N MET A 1 2.73 2.68 13.68
CA MET A 1 2.63 1.30 14.21
C MET A 1 2.10 0.40 13.12
N ASN A 2 2.51 -0.86 13.10
CA ASN A 2 1.88 -1.88 12.24
C ASN A 2 0.66 -2.52 12.95
N HIS A 3 -0.07 -3.39 12.25
CA HIS A 3 -1.25 -4.06 12.80
C HIS A 3 -0.96 -4.91 14.02
N LEU A 4 0.14 -5.68 14.05
CA LEU A 4 0.48 -6.53 15.19
C LEU A 4 0.69 -5.71 16.47
N GLU A 5 1.42 -4.59 16.36
CA GLU A 5 1.62 -3.64 17.45
C GLU A 5 0.33 -2.94 17.89
N PHE A 6 -0.55 -2.66 16.92
CA PHE A 6 -1.80 -1.96 17.18
C PHE A 6 -2.87 -2.88 17.78
N ARG A 7 -2.91 -4.15 17.37
CA ARG A 7 -3.97 -5.11 17.76
C ARG A 7 -4.13 -5.25 19.26
N SER A 8 -3.03 -5.30 20.02
CA SER A 8 -3.08 -5.42 21.49
C SER A 8 -3.61 -4.16 22.19
N LYS A 9 -3.70 -3.03 21.46
CA LYS A 9 -4.15 -1.72 21.95
C LYS A 9 -5.41 -1.22 21.25
N ALA A 10 -5.92 -1.99 20.28
CA ALA A 10 -7.04 -1.60 19.45
C ALA A 10 -8.34 -1.69 20.24
N LYS A 11 -9.14 -0.63 20.21
CA LYS A 11 -10.52 -0.66 20.71
C LYS A 11 -11.47 -0.43 19.55
N ILE A 12 -12.54 -1.23 19.48
CA ILE A 12 -13.60 -0.99 18.50
C ILE A 12 -14.18 0.41 18.75
N GLY A 13 -14.39 1.17 17.68
CA GLY A 13 -14.79 2.57 17.74
C GLY A 13 -13.61 3.56 17.82
N ASP A 14 -12.36 3.10 18.00
CA ASP A 14 -11.20 3.98 17.98
C ASP A 14 -11.08 4.69 16.63
N VAL A 15 -10.86 6.00 16.69
CA VAL A 15 -10.54 6.81 15.52
C VAL A 15 -9.02 6.91 15.38
N VAL A 16 -8.51 6.50 14.22
CA VAL A 16 -7.08 6.51 13.90
C VAL A 16 -6.85 7.04 12.49
N TRP A 17 -5.59 7.26 12.15
CA TRP A 17 -5.15 7.61 10.81
C TRP A 17 -4.38 6.45 10.20
N ILE A 18 -4.66 6.16 8.94
CA ILE A 18 -3.97 5.12 8.18
C ILE A 18 -3.41 5.67 6.87
N CYS A 19 -2.28 5.14 6.45
CA CYS A 19 -1.74 5.38 5.12
C CYS A 19 -0.88 4.20 4.66
N ASP A 20 -0.70 4.10 3.34
CA ASP A 20 0.19 3.13 2.72
C ASP A 20 0.44 3.55 1.26
N TYR A 21 1.68 3.63 0.80
CA TYR A 21 1.98 3.77 -0.62
C TYR A 21 3.20 2.96 -1.01
N ARG A 22 2.97 1.71 -1.42
CA ARG A 22 4.03 0.73 -1.65
C ARG A 22 3.96 0.06 -3.02
N TYR A 23 5.14 -0.14 -3.59
CA TYR A 23 5.43 -0.96 -4.76
C TYR A 23 6.37 -2.09 -4.33
N ASN A 24 6.16 -3.32 -4.82
CA ASN A 24 7.22 -4.35 -4.80
C ASN A 24 8.03 -4.30 -6.10
N ASP A 25 7.41 -3.81 -7.15
CA ASP A 25 7.99 -3.68 -8.48
C ASP A 25 7.44 -2.40 -9.09
N VAL A 26 8.35 -1.52 -9.51
CA VAL A 26 8.06 -0.21 -10.13
C VAL A 26 7.41 -0.35 -11.50
N ASP A 27 7.53 -1.51 -12.14
CA ASP A 27 6.93 -1.79 -13.44
C ASP A 27 5.47 -2.20 -13.34
N ASN A 28 5.01 -2.45 -12.11
CA ASN A 28 3.67 -2.84 -11.79
C ASN A 28 2.92 -1.72 -11.07
N LYS A 29 1.59 -1.87 -10.98
CA LYS A 29 0.78 -0.97 -10.13
C LYS A 29 1.20 -1.10 -8.67
N ALA A 30 1.00 -0.02 -7.91
CA ALA A 30 1.18 -0.06 -6.46
C ALA A 30 0.39 -1.24 -5.88
N ILE A 31 1.07 -2.02 -5.04
CA ILE A 31 0.42 -3.11 -4.29
C ILE A 31 -0.64 -2.53 -3.38
N ARG A 32 -0.33 -1.37 -2.81
CA ARG A 32 -1.26 -0.64 -1.98
C ARG A 32 -1.04 0.85 -2.11
N HIS A 33 -2.15 1.57 -2.27
CA HIS A 33 -2.19 3.02 -2.30
C HIS A 33 -3.38 3.53 -1.50
N ILE A 34 -3.08 3.99 -0.29
CA ILE A 34 -4.00 4.58 0.69
C ILE A 34 -3.37 5.90 1.13
N PRO A 35 -3.84 7.03 0.57
CA PRO A 35 -3.51 8.34 1.10
C PRO A 35 -3.90 8.47 2.59
N PRO A 36 -3.32 9.43 3.34
CA PRO A 36 -3.67 9.65 4.73
C PRO A 36 -5.18 9.78 4.93
N LYS A 37 -5.76 8.81 5.64
CA LYS A 37 -7.21 8.69 5.84
C LYS A 37 -7.54 8.56 7.32
N LYS A 38 -8.52 9.34 7.75
CA LYS A 38 -9.15 9.19 9.07
C LYS A 38 -10.14 8.03 9.01
N VAL A 39 -9.94 7.04 9.86
CA VAL A 39 -10.74 5.82 9.89
C VAL A 39 -11.17 5.48 11.30
N VAL A 40 -12.21 4.67 11.41
CA VAL A 40 -12.64 4.04 12.66
C VAL A 40 -12.34 2.54 12.62
N VAL A 41 -11.98 1.97 13.77
CA VAL A 41 -11.80 0.53 13.98
C VAL A 41 -13.18 -0.13 14.15
N ILE A 42 -13.52 -1.09 13.29
CA ILE A 42 -14.82 -1.78 13.27
C ILE A 42 -14.61 -3.29 13.47
N SER A 43 -15.51 -3.92 14.22
CA SER A 43 -15.50 -5.37 14.43
C SER A 43 -15.70 -6.11 13.11
N ASN A 44 -15.02 -7.24 12.91
CA ASN A 44 -15.29 -8.07 11.75
C ASN A 44 -16.65 -8.78 11.79
N GLU A 45 -17.34 -8.76 12.94
CA GLU A 45 -18.74 -9.18 13.04
C GLU A 45 -19.68 -8.27 12.23
N ASP A 46 -19.29 -7.00 12.02
CA ASP A 46 -20.05 -6.02 11.23
C ASP A 46 -19.73 -6.09 9.72
N LEU A 47 -18.99 -7.11 9.28
CA LEU A 47 -18.73 -7.32 7.86
C LEU A 47 -20.00 -7.80 7.15
N PRO A 48 -20.22 -7.39 5.89
CA PRO A 48 -21.19 -8.06 5.03
C PRO A 48 -20.91 -9.57 4.99
N LYS A 49 -21.95 -10.42 5.05
CA LYS A 49 -21.82 -11.88 5.14
C LYS A 49 -20.94 -12.52 4.03
N ASN A 50 -20.80 -11.85 2.89
CA ASN A 50 -19.99 -12.29 1.75
C ASN A 50 -18.54 -11.78 1.78
N LYS A 51 -18.12 -11.04 2.81
CA LYS A 51 -16.78 -10.49 2.95
C LYS A 51 -16.05 -11.13 4.12
N LYS A 52 -14.75 -11.29 3.95
CA LYS A 52 -13.84 -11.78 4.99
C LYS A 52 -12.60 -10.90 4.99
N VAL A 53 -12.21 -10.47 6.19
CA VAL A 53 -10.92 -9.82 6.43
C VAL A 53 -10.02 -10.86 7.07
N TYR A 54 -8.92 -11.19 6.38
CA TYR A 54 -7.98 -12.19 6.84
C TYR A 54 -6.94 -11.58 7.79
N TYR A 55 -6.43 -12.41 8.69
CA TYR A 55 -5.32 -12.10 9.61
C TYR A 55 -5.58 -10.94 10.60
N SER A 56 -6.84 -10.52 10.75
CA SER A 56 -7.25 -9.49 11.70
C SER A 56 -8.66 -9.77 12.22
N ASP A 57 -8.94 -9.35 13.46
CA ASP A 57 -10.28 -9.42 14.07
C ASP A 57 -11.12 -8.15 13.84
N PHE A 58 -10.50 -7.12 13.24
CA PHE A 58 -11.14 -5.86 12.91
C PHE A 58 -10.77 -5.39 11.50
N HIS A 59 -11.52 -4.42 11.02
CA HIS A 59 -11.25 -3.68 9.79
C HIS A 59 -11.41 -2.18 10.01
N PHE A 60 -11.02 -1.40 9.01
CA PHE A 60 -11.17 0.04 9.04
C PHE A 60 -12.28 0.50 8.09
N ARG A 61 -12.99 1.56 8.50
CA ARG A 61 -13.89 2.33 7.62
C ARG A 61 -13.54 3.80 7.68
N GLU A 62 -13.52 4.46 6.52
CA GLU A 62 -13.24 5.89 6.42
C GLU A 62 -14.36 6.73 7.04
N VAL A 63 -13.96 7.73 7.82
CA VAL A 63 -14.87 8.73 8.39
C VAL A 63 -15.03 9.86 7.36
N LYS A 64 -16.23 10.04 6.82
CA LYS A 64 -16.55 11.12 5.88
C LYS A 64 -16.96 12.41 6.62
N GLY A 65 -17.07 13.53 5.90
CA GLY A 65 -17.31 14.87 6.45
C GLY A 65 -18.57 15.07 7.30
N ASN A 66 -19.53 14.13 7.27
CA ASN A 66 -20.76 14.16 8.09
C ASN A 66 -20.76 13.03 9.15
N GLU A 67 -19.58 12.59 9.60
CA GLU A 67 -19.39 11.44 10.51
C GLU A 67 -19.92 10.09 9.98
N LYS A 68 -20.46 10.08 8.76
CA LYS A 68 -20.87 8.88 8.05
C LYS A 68 -19.65 8.03 7.72
N LEU A 69 -19.76 6.75 8.01
CA LEU A 69 -18.74 5.77 7.63
C LEU A 69 -18.89 5.37 6.17
N SER A 70 -17.77 5.25 5.47
CA SER A 70 -17.73 4.63 4.16
C SER A 70 -18.13 3.15 4.25
N SER A 71 -18.87 2.65 3.26
CA SER A 71 -19.15 1.21 3.11
C SER A 71 -17.90 0.42 2.64
N ALA A 72 -16.86 1.11 2.22
CA ALA A 72 -15.60 0.51 1.84
C ALA A 72 -14.91 -0.11 3.06
N VAL A 73 -14.65 -1.41 2.99
CA VAL A 73 -13.88 -2.16 3.98
C VAL A 73 -12.40 -2.00 3.64
N ILE A 74 -11.62 -1.49 4.60
CA ILE A 74 -10.18 -1.38 4.47
C ILE A 74 -9.53 -2.41 5.40
N ALA A 75 -8.98 -3.47 4.82
CA ALA A 75 -8.30 -4.53 5.57
C ALA A 75 -6.95 -4.03 6.13
N PRO A 76 -6.50 -4.48 7.31
CA PRO A 76 -5.19 -4.03 7.82
C PRO A 76 -4.00 -4.53 6.99
N TYR A 77 -4.11 -5.69 6.36
CA TYR A 77 -3.06 -6.26 5.52
C TYR A 77 -3.32 -6.03 4.04
N ASP A 78 -2.26 -5.94 3.25
CA ASP A 78 -2.36 -5.97 1.80
C ASP A 78 -2.71 -7.39 1.28
N ASN A 79 -2.91 -7.49 -0.03
CA ASN A 79 -3.32 -8.72 -0.69
C ASN A 79 -2.14 -9.59 -1.16
N THR A 80 -0.91 -9.30 -0.72
CA THR A 80 0.28 -10.05 -1.15
C THR A 80 0.49 -11.36 -0.39
N GLY A 81 -0.22 -11.55 0.71
CA GLY A 81 -0.19 -12.79 1.49
C GLY A 81 -0.62 -13.99 0.64
N TYR A 82 0.29 -14.93 0.40
CA TYR A 82 -0.06 -16.26 -0.13
C TYR A 82 -0.86 -17.03 0.94
N ARG A 83 -1.64 -18.05 0.56
CA ARG A 83 -2.66 -18.75 1.38
C ARG A 83 -2.30 -19.12 2.83
N ALA A 84 -1.02 -19.11 3.21
CA ALA A 84 -0.51 -19.44 4.54
C ALA A 84 0.08 -18.24 5.33
N TYR A 85 0.26 -17.06 4.73
CA TYR A 85 0.96 -15.93 5.35
C TYR A 85 0.20 -14.62 5.20
N ALA A 86 0.26 -13.78 6.23
CA ALA A 86 -0.23 -12.41 6.14
C ALA A 86 0.65 -11.62 5.17
N GLY A 87 0.00 -10.74 4.38
CA GLY A 87 0.72 -9.71 3.64
C GLY A 87 1.34 -8.67 4.58
N VAL A 88 1.76 -7.53 4.03
CA VAL A 88 2.30 -6.46 4.87
C VAL A 88 1.16 -5.59 5.39
N SER A 89 1.26 -5.22 6.66
CA SER A 89 0.32 -4.31 7.30
C SER A 89 0.44 -2.90 6.72
N LEU A 90 -0.69 -2.21 6.57
CA LEU A 90 -0.70 -0.76 6.42
C LEU A 90 -0.15 -0.07 7.68
N SER A 91 0.20 1.21 7.55
CA SER A 91 0.72 2.00 8.67
C SER A 91 -0.41 2.70 9.43
N ILE A 92 -0.44 2.52 10.76
CA ILE A 92 -1.48 3.03 11.67
C ILE A 92 -0.89 4.08 12.62
N PHE A 93 -1.59 5.20 12.77
CA PHE A 93 -1.17 6.35 13.55
C PHE A 93 -2.31 6.89 14.41
N ARG A 94 -1.97 7.42 15.59
CA ARG A 94 -2.93 8.15 16.44
C ARG A 94 -3.16 9.59 15.97
N THR A 95 -2.18 10.18 15.28
CA THR A 95 -2.23 11.58 14.82
C THR A 95 -2.19 11.68 13.30
N LYS A 96 -2.85 12.72 12.77
CA LYS A 96 -2.82 13.05 11.34
C LYS A 96 -1.39 13.34 10.87
N GLU A 97 -0.66 14.13 11.66
CA GLU A 97 0.70 14.57 11.36
C GLU A 97 1.64 13.39 11.15
N GLY A 98 1.66 12.42 12.07
CA GLY A 98 2.51 11.24 11.93
C GLY A 98 2.17 10.42 10.69
N CYS A 99 0.88 10.32 10.35
CA CYS A 99 0.42 9.64 9.14
C CYS A 99 0.84 10.35 7.86
N VAL A 100 0.71 11.68 7.82
CA VAL A 100 1.11 12.50 6.66
C VAL A 100 2.63 12.47 6.48
N ASN A 101 3.41 12.61 7.55
CA ASN A 101 4.87 12.57 7.49
C ASN A 101 5.38 11.21 6.98
N HIS A 102 4.77 10.11 7.44
CA HIS A 102 5.10 8.78 6.96
C HIS A 102 4.74 8.59 5.48
N TYR A 103 3.55 9.04 5.07
CA TYR A 103 3.12 8.94 3.68
C TYR A 103 4.00 9.77 2.74
N LEU A 104 4.40 10.98 3.18
CA LEU A 104 5.35 11.81 2.44
C LEU A 104 6.68 11.09 2.23
N LYS A 105 7.20 10.43 3.28
CA LYS A 105 8.41 9.60 3.16
C LYS A 105 8.22 8.50 2.11
N GLN A 106 7.10 7.78 2.13
CA GLN A 106 6.81 6.76 1.11
C GLN A 106 6.74 7.35 -0.31
N CYS A 107 6.17 8.55 -0.48
CA CYS A 107 6.19 9.24 -1.78
C CYS A 107 7.62 9.54 -2.25
N LEU A 108 8.50 10.02 -1.36
CA LEU A 108 9.90 10.31 -1.69
C LEU A 108 10.68 9.03 -2.01
N ASP A 109 10.47 7.97 -1.23
CA ASP A 109 11.08 6.66 -1.46
C ASP A 109 10.64 6.06 -2.79
N ASN A 110 9.35 6.18 -3.14
CA ASN A 110 8.84 5.75 -4.44
C ASN A 110 9.42 6.61 -5.58
N LEU A 111 9.44 7.94 -5.43
CA LEU A 111 10.01 8.83 -6.45
C LEU A 111 11.46 8.45 -6.76
N LYS A 112 12.28 8.22 -5.73
CA LYS A 112 13.65 7.77 -5.88
C LYS A 112 13.75 6.45 -6.66
N GLN A 113 12.94 5.45 -6.29
CA GLN A 113 12.91 4.15 -6.97
C GLN A 113 12.55 4.29 -8.46
N PHE A 114 11.56 5.13 -8.79
CA PHE A 114 11.15 5.35 -10.18
C PHE A 114 12.21 6.09 -11.00
N GLU A 115 12.91 7.08 -10.43
CA GLU A 115 14.02 7.76 -11.12
C GLU A 115 15.19 6.79 -11.37
N GLU A 116 15.55 5.96 -10.39
CA GLU A 116 16.58 4.93 -10.58
C GLU A 116 16.18 3.89 -11.64
N ALA A 117 14.93 3.45 -11.64
CA ALA A 117 14.41 2.51 -12.62
C ALA A 117 14.39 3.10 -14.03
N LYS A 118 14.03 4.37 -14.17
CA LYS A 118 14.06 5.11 -15.45
C LYS A 118 15.46 5.11 -16.05
N VAL A 119 16.48 5.42 -15.25
CA VAL A 119 17.88 5.39 -15.70
C VAL A 119 18.27 3.99 -16.15
N LYS A 120 18.05 2.97 -15.31
CA LYS A 120 18.39 1.57 -15.62
C LYS A 120 17.73 1.08 -16.91
N LYS A 121 16.44 1.38 -17.09
CA LYS A 121 15.69 1.01 -18.30
C LYS A 121 16.22 1.70 -19.55
N ASN A 122 16.53 2.99 -19.46
CA ASN A 122 17.11 3.72 -20.59
C ASN A 122 18.44 3.08 -21.01
N THR A 123 19.34 2.81 -20.06
CA THR A 123 20.59 2.11 -20.33
C THR A 123 20.36 0.75 -20.98
N TYR A 124 19.45 -0.06 -20.43
CA TYR A 124 19.12 -1.37 -20.99
C TYR A 124 18.62 -1.29 -22.43
N TYR A 125 17.70 -0.36 -22.73
CA TYR A 125 17.17 -0.21 -24.07
C TYR A 125 18.21 0.30 -25.07
N ASN A 126 19.08 1.24 -24.66
CA ASN A 126 20.18 1.68 -25.53
C ASN A 126 21.10 0.51 -25.88
N THR A 127 21.51 -0.29 -24.89
CA THR A 127 22.33 -1.49 -25.15
C THR A 127 21.64 -2.46 -26.10
N LYS A 128 20.33 -2.71 -25.92
CA LYS A 128 19.58 -3.61 -26.81
C LYS A 128 19.47 -3.07 -28.24
N ILE A 129 19.32 -1.76 -28.40
CA ILE A 129 19.31 -1.13 -29.73
C ILE A 129 20.67 -1.29 -30.41
N ASP A 130 21.76 -1.08 -29.67
CA ASP A 130 23.12 -1.23 -30.20
C ASP A 130 23.41 -2.68 -30.65
N GLU A 131 23.03 -3.67 -29.83
CA GLU A 131 23.13 -5.10 -30.18
C GLU A 131 22.37 -5.41 -31.48
N ILE A 132 21.13 -4.93 -31.61
CA ILE A 132 20.31 -5.14 -32.82
C ILE A 132 20.95 -4.47 -34.05
N ASN A 133 21.50 -3.26 -33.90
CA ASN A 133 22.17 -2.56 -35.00
C ASN A 133 23.43 -3.30 -35.48
N GLN A 134 24.16 -3.93 -34.57
CA GLN A 134 25.30 -4.76 -34.92
C GLN A 134 24.85 -5.97 -35.75
N GLU A 135 23.82 -6.70 -35.31
CA GLU A 135 23.24 -7.83 -36.06
C GLU A 135 22.78 -7.39 -37.47
N ILE A 136 22.14 -6.22 -37.60
CA ILE A 136 21.75 -5.67 -38.91
C ILE A 136 22.99 -5.41 -39.78
N THR A 137 24.04 -4.83 -39.21
CA THR A 137 25.28 -4.50 -39.94
C THR A 137 26.02 -5.74 -40.41
N GLU A 138 26.03 -6.82 -39.62
CA GLU A 138 26.66 -8.10 -39.99
C GLU A 138 25.91 -8.83 -41.13
N LEU A 139 24.63 -8.51 -41.35
CA LEU A 139 23.81 -9.08 -42.41
C LEU A 139 23.75 -8.26 -43.70
N LEU A 140 24.28 -7.03 -43.69
CA LEU A 140 24.34 -6.11 -44.84
C LEU A 140 25.72 -6.12 -45.50
#